data_AF-A0A1I2S8G7-F1
#
_entry.id   AF-A0A1I2S8G7-F1
#
_cell.length_a   1.000
_cell.length_b   1.000
_cell.length_c   1.000
_cell.angle_alpha   90.00
_cell.angle_beta   90.00
_cell.angle_gamma   90.00
#
_symmetry.space_group_name_H-M   'P 1'
#
loop_
_entity.id
_entity.type
_entity.pdbx_description
1 polymer ?
#
loop_
_entity_poly.entity_id
_entity_poly.type
_entity_poly.pdbx_seq_one_letter_code
_entity_poly.pdbx_strand_id
1 'polypeptide(L)'
;MRYAWEVSRKTGNIDAALSGISYDDIKAALDYSFENYNAGRPFIIAGHSQGSSMVKYVLTHYFTEHPEYYERMVTAYVIGFSVTQEDLDTYPHLKFATGETDTGVIVSWNTEGPKNVEENAHNVVVLPGAISINPLNWKLDETYAPASENLGSLMLNEETGEYEITDIGADAQIVLDRSVVVTNTRYDQYAAAEFFGPQSFHEDDYTIYYNNIKDNVAKRIASYKAGH
;
A
#
# COMPACT_ATOMS: atom_id res chain seq x y z
N MET A 1 -12.35 13.16 4.20
CA MET A 1 -13.01 12.04 4.90
C MET A 1 -14.53 12.14 4.91
N ARG A 2 -15.18 13.10 5.59
CA ARG A 2 -16.66 13.14 5.68
C ARG A 2 -17.40 13.08 4.35
N TYR A 3 -17.03 13.90 3.37
CA TYR A 3 -17.74 13.94 2.08
C TYR A 3 -17.62 12.63 1.29
N ALA A 4 -16.39 12.12 1.13
CA ALA A 4 -16.16 10.88 0.40
C ALA A 4 -16.76 9.65 1.10
N TRP A 5 -16.71 9.63 2.43
CA TRP A 5 -17.30 8.57 3.25
C TRP A 5 -18.83 8.64 3.24
N GLU A 6 -19.44 9.83 3.32
CA GLU A 6 -20.89 10.01 3.19
C GLU A 6 -21.42 9.64 1.80
N VAL A 7 -20.64 9.92 0.75
CA VAL A 7 -20.98 9.52 -0.62
C VAL A 7 -20.84 8.01 -0.78
N SER A 8 -19.71 7.41 -0.41
CA SER A 8 -19.51 5.95 -0.45
C SER A 8 -20.59 5.20 0.34
N ARG A 9 -20.98 5.68 1.53
CA ARG A 9 -22.04 5.07 2.33
C ARG A 9 -23.44 5.22 1.70
N LYS A 10 -23.65 6.22 0.84
CA LYS A 10 -24.91 6.44 0.13
C LYS A 10 -24.99 5.70 -1.20
N THR A 11 -23.87 5.59 -1.92
CA THR A 11 -23.82 5.04 -3.28
C THR A 11 -23.32 3.60 -3.33
N GLY A 12 -22.68 3.11 -2.26
CA GLY A 12 -21.90 1.87 -2.28
C GLY A 12 -20.68 1.93 -3.19
N ASN A 13 -20.36 3.11 -3.74
CA ASN A 13 -19.34 3.27 -4.76
C ASN A 13 -18.39 4.42 -4.38
N ILE A 14 -17.14 4.06 -4.10
CA ILE A 14 -16.06 5.01 -3.83
C ILE A 14 -15.69 5.84 -5.08
N ASP A 15 -15.95 5.35 -6.29
CA ASP A 15 -15.70 6.07 -7.54
C ASP A 15 -16.50 7.39 -7.61
N ALA A 16 -17.74 7.38 -7.13
CA ALA A 16 -18.60 8.58 -7.09
C ALA A 16 -18.10 9.64 -6.09
N ALA A 17 -17.35 9.24 -5.07
CA ALA A 17 -16.73 10.14 -4.11
C ALA A 17 -15.43 10.78 -4.62
N LEU A 18 -14.79 10.15 -5.61
CA LEU A 18 -13.48 10.53 -6.16
C LEU A 18 -13.62 11.30 -7.49
N SER A 19 -14.71 11.07 -8.22
CA SER A 19 -15.01 11.70 -9.52
C SER A 19 -15.35 13.18 -9.47
N GLY A 20 -15.55 13.77 -8.29
CA GLY A 20 -16.07 15.13 -8.15
C GLY A 20 -15.11 16.24 -8.61
N ILE A 21 -13.85 16.22 -8.15
CA ILE A 21 -12.79 17.21 -8.49
C ILE A 21 -11.36 16.59 -8.43
N SER A 22 -11.16 15.33 -8.02
CA SER A 22 -9.80 14.81 -7.77
C SER A 22 -9.13 14.12 -8.96
N TYR A 23 -9.89 13.51 -9.88
CA TYR A 23 -9.31 12.64 -10.89
C TYR A 23 -8.81 13.37 -12.14
N ASP A 24 -9.57 14.36 -12.64
CA ASP A 24 -9.15 15.12 -13.83
C ASP A 24 -7.83 15.88 -13.57
N ASP A 25 -7.66 16.42 -12.36
CA ASP A 25 -6.41 17.06 -11.93
C ASP A 25 -5.26 16.04 -11.84
N ILE A 26 -5.50 14.83 -11.35
CA ILE A 26 -4.50 13.75 -11.32
C ILE A 26 -4.11 13.35 -12.75
N LYS A 27 -5.08 13.16 -13.64
CA LYS A 27 -4.84 12.82 -15.05
C LYS A 27 -4.01 13.91 -15.73
N ALA A 28 -4.41 15.17 -15.60
CA ALA A 28 -3.68 16.30 -16.17
C ALA A 28 -2.25 16.41 -15.62
N ALA A 29 -2.05 16.15 -14.31
CA ALA A 29 -0.72 16.14 -13.71
C ALA A 29 0.15 14.97 -14.21
N LEU A 30 -0.43 13.78 -14.38
CA LEU A 30 0.27 12.61 -14.94
C LEU A 30 0.66 12.84 -16.40
N ASP A 31 -0.28 13.31 -17.23
CA ASP A 31 -0.02 13.65 -18.64
C ASP A 31 1.13 14.66 -18.73
N TYR A 32 1.02 15.76 -17.98
CA TYR A 32 2.06 16.78 -17.95
C TYR A 32 3.43 16.22 -17.49
N SER A 33 3.43 15.35 -16.46
CA SER A 33 4.65 14.69 -15.99
C SER A 33 5.28 13.79 -17.05
N PHE A 34 4.49 12.94 -17.70
CA PHE A 34 4.99 12.01 -18.70
C PHE A 34 5.48 12.71 -19.98
N GLU A 35 4.79 13.76 -20.41
CA GLU A 35 5.13 14.54 -21.59
C GLU A 35 6.35 15.43 -21.38
N ASN A 36 6.51 16.04 -20.19
CA ASN A 36 7.49 17.11 -19.98
C ASN A 36 8.70 16.70 -19.12
N TYR A 37 8.54 15.74 -18.20
CA TYR A 37 9.58 15.45 -17.20
C TYR A 37 10.07 14.01 -17.20
N ASN A 38 9.20 13.03 -17.46
CA ASN A 38 9.57 11.61 -17.32
C ASN A 38 10.67 11.20 -18.32
N ALA A 39 10.65 11.79 -19.52
CA ALA A 39 11.71 11.62 -20.54
C ALA A 39 12.07 10.14 -20.80
N GLY A 40 11.07 9.27 -20.88
CA GLY A 40 11.32 7.85 -21.14
C GLY A 40 11.59 7.00 -19.88
N ARG A 41 11.84 7.59 -18.71
CA ARG A 41 12.35 6.87 -17.54
C ARG A 41 11.31 5.88 -16.97
N PRO A 42 11.78 4.75 -16.41
CA PRO A 42 10.92 3.92 -15.58
C PRO A 42 10.56 4.64 -14.28
N PHE A 43 9.41 4.34 -13.71
CA PHE A 43 8.89 5.03 -12.53
C PHE A 43 8.31 4.08 -11.50
N ILE A 44 8.16 4.59 -10.28
CA ILE A 44 7.42 3.98 -9.20
C ILE A 44 6.28 4.95 -8.86
N ILE A 45 5.09 4.42 -8.63
CA ILE A 45 3.97 5.18 -8.07
C ILE A 45 3.69 4.65 -6.66
N ALA A 46 3.51 5.55 -5.70
CA ALA A 46 3.32 5.18 -4.32
C ALA A 46 2.24 6.07 -3.69
N GLY A 47 1.38 5.46 -2.89
CA GLY A 47 0.37 6.14 -2.10
C GLY A 47 0.33 5.57 -0.70
N HIS A 48 -0.37 6.27 0.19
CA HIS A 48 -0.78 5.77 1.49
C HIS A 48 -2.23 6.17 1.76
N SER A 49 -3.02 5.31 2.41
CA SER A 49 -4.40 5.63 2.81
C SER A 49 -5.22 6.12 1.60
N GLN A 50 -5.76 7.34 1.65
CA GLN A 50 -6.44 7.98 0.52
C GLN A 50 -5.55 8.12 -0.72
N GLY A 51 -4.26 8.37 -0.57
CA GLY A 51 -3.32 8.38 -1.69
C GLY A 51 -3.25 7.01 -2.37
N SER A 52 -3.32 5.91 -1.61
CA SER A 52 -3.35 4.55 -2.18
C SER A 52 -4.63 4.26 -2.94
N SER A 53 -5.79 4.73 -2.46
CA SER A 53 -7.02 4.61 -3.24
C SER A 53 -6.95 5.41 -4.55
N MET A 54 -6.25 6.56 -4.57
CA MET A 54 -5.94 7.29 -5.81
C MET A 54 -4.99 6.52 -6.72
N VAL A 55 -3.92 5.94 -6.20
CA VAL A 55 -3.00 5.11 -7.00
C VAL A 55 -3.75 3.93 -7.61
N LYS A 56 -4.60 3.24 -6.84
CA LYS A 56 -5.47 2.18 -7.36
C LYS A 56 -6.35 2.68 -8.50
N TYR A 57 -6.95 3.86 -8.37
CA TYR A 57 -7.78 4.46 -9.42
C TYR A 57 -6.98 4.81 -10.68
N VAL A 58 -5.75 5.32 -10.54
CA VAL A 58 -4.80 5.54 -11.65
C VAL A 58 -4.45 4.22 -12.35
N LEU A 59 -4.19 3.16 -11.59
CA LEU A 59 -3.87 1.83 -12.12
C LEU A 59 -5.01 1.26 -12.97
N THR A 60 -6.25 1.41 -12.53
CA THR A 60 -7.42 0.81 -13.17
C THR A 60 -8.00 1.65 -14.31
N HIS A 61 -7.85 2.98 -14.28
CA HIS A 61 -8.41 3.88 -15.29
C HIS A 61 -7.33 4.49 -16.18
N TYR A 62 -6.43 5.30 -15.62
CA TYR A 62 -5.44 6.04 -16.40
C TYR A 62 -4.50 5.11 -17.18
N PHE A 63 -3.97 4.06 -16.56
CA PHE A 63 -3.08 3.12 -17.24
C PHE A 63 -3.77 2.13 -18.17
N THR A 64 -5.11 2.05 -18.13
CA THR A 64 -5.89 1.37 -19.18
C THR A 64 -5.91 2.22 -20.45
N GLU A 65 -5.97 3.55 -20.32
CA GLU A 65 -5.92 4.49 -21.45
C GLU A 65 -4.49 4.75 -21.96
N HIS A 66 -3.49 4.58 -21.08
CA HIS A 66 -2.07 4.87 -21.33
C HIS A 66 -1.16 3.64 -21.11
N PRO A 67 -1.33 2.55 -21.87
CA PRO A 67 -0.51 1.34 -21.72
C PRO A 67 0.99 1.59 -21.94
N GLU A 68 1.35 2.54 -22.80
CA GLU A 68 2.74 2.95 -23.06
C GLU A 68 3.43 3.57 -21.83
N TYR A 69 2.65 4.13 -20.91
CA TYR A 69 3.15 4.58 -19.63
C TYR A 69 3.20 3.40 -18.66
N TYR A 70 2.15 2.60 -18.59
CA TYR A 70 2.09 1.43 -17.72
C TYR A 70 3.27 0.46 -17.90
N GLU A 71 3.70 0.20 -19.14
CA GLU A 71 4.84 -0.68 -19.47
C GLU A 71 6.17 -0.25 -18.81
N ARG A 72 6.27 1.01 -18.38
CA ARG A 72 7.47 1.57 -17.71
C ARG A 72 7.36 1.60 -16.19
N MET A 73 6.27 1.10 -15.62
CA MET A 73 6.09 1.02 -14.19
C MET A 73 6.98 -0.08 -13.62
N VAL A 74 7.89 0.29 -12.72
CA VAL A 74 8.68 -0.68 -11.94
C VAL A 74 7.77 -1.38 -10.93
N THR A 75 7.00 -0.62 -10.17
CA THR A 75 6.03 -1.14 -9.20
C THR A 75 5.08 -0.04 -8.73
N ALA A 76 3.90 -0.43 -8.26
CA ALA A 76 2.99 0.44 -7.52
C ALA A 76 2.92 0.04 -6.04
N TYR A 77 3.21 0.96 -5.13
CA TYR A 77 3.00 0.76 -3.69
C TYR A 77 1.65 1.36 -3.27
N VAL A 78 0.65 0.48 -3.13
CA VAL A 78 -0.73 0.77 -2.73
C VAL A 78 -0.89 0.34 -1.26
N ILE A 79 -0.04 0.88 -0.40
CA ILE A 79 0.04 0.51 1.03
C ILE A 79 -0.99 1.30 1.83
N GLY A 80 -1.63 0.70 2.83
CA GLY A 80 -2.69 1.34 3.60
C GLY A 80 -4.01 1.49 2.83
N PHE A 81 -4.22 0.69 1.77
CA PHE A 81 -5.53 0.55 1.13
C PHE A 81 -5.63 -0.78 0.39
N SER A 82 -6.81 -1.39 0.38
CA SER A 82 -7.00 -2.71 -0.22
C SER A 82 -6.91 -2.72 -1.74
N VAL A 83 -6.21 -3.73 -2.24
CA VAL A 83 -6.30 -4.26 -3.61
C VAL A 83 -6.89 -5.66 -3.49
N THR A 84 -8.00 -5.91 -4.16
CA THR A 84 -8.78 -7.15 -4.02
C THR A 84 -8.62 -8.06 -5.23
N GLN A 85 -8.95 -9.34 -5.06
CA GLN A 85 -9.01 -10.28 -6.18
C GLN A 85 -10.00 -9.81 -7.27
N GLU A 86 -11.13 -9.22 -6.88
CA GLU A 86 -12.10 -8.64 -7.81
C GLU A 86 -11.50 -7.52 -8.68
N ASP A 87 -10.61 -6.69 -8.11
CA ASP A 87 -9.90 -5.68 -8.89
C ASP A 87 -9.02 -6.33 -9.97
N LEU A 88 -8.29 -7.39 -9.62
CA LEU A 88 -7.40 -8.09 -10.55
C LEU A 88 -8.18 -8.85 -11.63
N ASP A 89 -9.33 -9.43 -11.27
CA ASP A 89 -10.22 -10.11 -12.20
C ASP A 89 -10.87 -9.12 -13.18
N THR A 90 -11.19 -7.91 -12.71
CA THR A 90 -11.80 -6.84 -13.52
C THR A 90 -10.77 -6.17 -14.44
N TYR A 91 -9.53 -6.01 -13.97
CA TYR A 91 -8.45 -5.31 -14.68
C TYR A 91 -7.26 -6.25 -14.92
N PRO A 92 -7.33 -7.15 -15.93
CA PRO A 92 -6.37 -8.24 -16.10
C PRO A 92 -4.96 -7.81 -16.53
N HIS A 93 -4.74 -6.53 -16.87
CA HIS A 93 -3.39 -5.99 -17.08
C HIS A 93 -2.64 -5.78 -15.75
N LEU A 94 -3.37 -5.66 -14.64
CA LEU A 94 -2.80 -5.52 -13.30
C LEU A 94 -2.33 -6.88 -12.77
N LYS A 95 -1.21 -6.83 -12.05
CA LYS A 95 -0.60 -7.99 -11.41
C LYS A 95 -0.27 -7.64 -9.98
N PHE A 96 -0.55 -8.53 -9.05
CA PHE A 96 -0.10 -8.40 -7.67
C PHE A 96 1.29 -9.02 -7.52
N ALA A 97 2.11 -8.46 -6.63
CA ALA A 97 3.43 -9.00 -6.34
C ALA A 97 3.32 -10.41 -5.75
N THR A 98 4.20 -11.30 -6.19
CA THR A 98 4.37 -12.67 -5.69
C THR A 98 5.76 -12.91 -5.09
N GLY A 99 6.68 -11.95 -5.27
CA GLY A 99 8.02 -11.95 -4.70
C GLY A 99 8.68 -10.59 -4.70
N GLU A 100 9.89 -10.54 -4.15
CA GLU A 100 10.60 -9.29 -3.87
C GLU A 100 11.16 -8.59 -5.11
N THR A 101 11.40 -9.32 -6.20
CA THR A 101 12.00 -8.81 -7.45
C THR A 101 10.99 -8.60 -8.58
N ASP A 102 9.70 -8.84 -8.33
CA ASP A 102 8.65 -8.68 -9.34
C ASP A 102 8.56 -7.22 -9.79
N THR A 103 8.34 -7.01 -11.09
CA THR A 103 8.22 -5.68 -11.71
C THR A 103 6.93 -5.55 -12.49
N GLY A 104 6.42 -4.32 -12.64
CA GLY A 104 5.11 -4.08 -13.26
C GLY A 104 3.97 -4.66 -12.42
N VAL A 105 4.14 -4.70 -11.10
CA VAL A 105 3.17 -5.27 -10.16
C VAL A 105 2.76 -4.27 -9.08
N ILE A 106 1.70 -4.62 -8.36
CA ILE A 106 1.16 -3.90 -7.22
C ILE A 106 1.65 -4.56 -5.92
N VAL A 107 2.03 -3.73 -4.96
CA VAL A 107 2.41 -4.10 -3.60
C VAL A 107 1.42 -3.43 -2.66
N SER A 108 0.76 -4.19 -1.81
CA SER A 108 -0.20 -3.68 -0.84
C SER A 108 -0.21 -4.52 0.42
N TRP A 109 -0.48 -3.86 1.54
CA TRP A 109 -0.90 -4.45 2.80
C TRP A 109 -1.53 -3.35 3.68
N ASN A 110 -2.18 -3.76 4.75
CA ASN A 110 -2.51 -2.92 5.90
C ASN A 110 -1.97 -3.61 7.16
N THR A 111 -1.46 -2.82 8.10
CA THR A 111 -0.78 -3.30 9.30
C THR A 111 -1.70 -3.20 10.51
N GLU A 112 -1.86 -4.31 11.20
CA GLU A 112 -2.69 -4.42 12.39
C GLU A 112 -1.97 -5.20 13.49
N GLY A 113 -2.48 -5.09 14.72
CA GLY A 113 -2.10 -5.99 15.81
C GLY A 113 -3.16 -7.05 16.09
N PRO A 114 -2.84 -8.03 16.95
CA PRO A 114 -3.68 -9.20 17.21
C PRO A 114 -5.13 -8.85 17.60
N LYS A 115 -5.34 -7.76 18.34
CA LYS A 115 -6.67 -7.38 18.84
C LYS A 115 -7.67 -7.06 17.72
N ASN A 116 -7.22 -6.50 16.60
CA ASN A 116 -8.11 -6.28 15.45
C ASN A 116 -8.57 -7.59 14.82
N VAL A 117 -7.72 -8.62 14.83
CA VAL A 117 -8.04 -9.96 14.35
C VAL A 117 -8.99 -10.66 15.34
N GLU A 118 -8.63 -10.66 16.62
CA GLU A 118 -9.37 -11.32 17.70
C GLU A 118 -10.81 -10.80 17.84
N GLU A 119 -10.99 -9.48 17.74
CA GLU A 119 -12.32 -8.84 17.84
C GLU A 119 -13.06 -8.77 16.50
N ASN A 120 -12.44 -9.24 15.41
CA ASN A 120 -12.89 -9.02 14.05
C ASN A 120 -13.28 -7.55 13.81
N ALA A 121 -12.40 -6.63 14.23
CA ALA A 121 -12.69 -5.21 14.28
C ALA A 121 -12.92 -4.64 12.88
N HIS A 122 -13.84 -3.67 12.78
CA HIS A 122 -14.05 -2.96 11.53
C HIS A 122 -12.84 -2.08 11.20
N ASN A 123 -12.33 -2.20 9.98
CA ASN A 123 -11.29 -1.34 9.43
C ASN A 123 -11.71 -0.89 8.02
N VAL A 124 -11.91 0.43 7.83
CA VAL A 124 -12.44 1.00 6.57
C VAL A 124 -11.53 0.82 5.36
N VAL A 125 -10.24 0.52 5.55
CA VAL A 125 -9.28 0.31 4.44
C VAL A 125 -9.02 -1.16 4.11
N VAL A 126 -9.61 -2.08 4.89
CA VAL A 126 -9.54 -3.53 4.69
C VAL A 126 -10.86 -4.01 4.06
N LEU A 127 -10.83 -4.23 2.75
CA LEU A 127 -11.99 -4.63 1.96
C LEU A 127 -12.05 -6.16 1.82
N PRO A 128 -13.26 -6.74 1.66
CA PRO A 128 -13.40 -8.16 1.37
C PRO A 128 -12.58 -8.59 0.14
N GLY A 129 -11.89 -9.71 0.26
CA GLY A 129 -11.06 -10.25 -0.83
C GLY A 129 -9.77 -9.47 -1.10
N ALA A 130 -9.35 -8.58 -0.19
CA ALA A 130 -8.05 -7.92 -0.25
C ALA A 130 -6.90 -8.94 -0.31
N ILE A 131 -5.78 -8.52 -0.89
CA ILE A 131 -4.56 -9.30 -0.98
C ILE A 131 -3.46 -8.50 -0.27
N SER A 132 -2.70 -9.17 0.59
CA SER A 132 -1.54 -8.60 1.27
C SER A 132 -0.29 -9.38 0.92
N ILE A 133 0.85 -8.69 0.82
CA ILE A 133 2.18 -9.30 0.76
C ILE A 133 2.96 -8.92 2.02
N ASN A 134 3.66 -9.90 2.61
CA ASN A 134 4.41 -9.69 3.84
C ASN A 134 5.63 -8.80 3.55
N PRO A 135 5.79 -7.65 4.22
CA PRO A 135 6.84 -6.68 3.91
C PRO A 135 8.25 -7.11 4.36
N LEU A 136 8.37 -8.16 5.17
CA LEU A 136 9.66 -8.65 5.63
C LEU A 136 10.21 -9.76 4.73
N ASN A 137 9.35 -10.67 4.25
CA ASN A 137 9.78 -11.84 3.48
C ASN A 137 9.19 -11.92 2.05
N TRP A 138 8.34 -10.97 1.67
CA TRP A 138 7.71 -10.85 0.35
C TRP A 138 6.90 -12.07 -0.11
N LYS A 139 6.31 -12.80 0.84
CA LYS A 139 5.40 -13.91 0.58
C LYS A 139 3.94 -13.50 0.71
N LEU A 140 3.07 -14.25 0.05
CA LEU A 140 1.61 -14.10 0.08
C LEU A 140 0.93 -15.05 1.07
N ASP A 141 1.68 -15.93 1.73
CA ASP A 141 1.17 -16.91 2.68
C ASP A 141 1.42 -16.49 4.13
N GLU A 142 0.95 -17.31 5.06
CA GLU A 142 1.07 -17.07 6.50
C GLU A 142 2.49 -17.36 7.04
N THR A 143 3.52 -17.40 6.19
CA THR A 143 4.90 -17.56 6.67
C THR A 143 5.26 -16.38 7.57
N TYR A 144 5.49 -16.69 8.84
CA TYR A 144 5.98 -15.77 9.86
C TYR A 144 7.37 -15.22 9.51
N ALA A 145 7.55 -13.91 9.66
CA ALA A 145 8.85 -13.24 9.61
C ALA A 145 9.14 -12.60 10.98
N PRO A 146 10.20 -13.01 11.70
CA PRO A 146 10.54 -12.44 13.00
C PRO A 146 11.01 -10.99 12.88
N ALA A 147 10.91 -10.24 13.98
CA ALA A 147 11.38 -8.85 14.05
C ALA A 147 12.86 -8.67 13.67
N SER A 148 13.70 -9.71 13.80
CA SER A 148 15.09 -9.69 13.35
C SER A 148 15.26 -9.57 11.83
N GLU A 149 14.20 -9.77 11.04
CA GLU A 149 14.18 -9.54 9.59
C GLU A 149 13.73 -8.10 9.23
N ASN A 150 13.30 -7.31 10.22
CA ASN A 150 13.03 -5.89 10.03
C ASN A 150 14.36 -5.11 9.98
N LEU A 151 14.62 -4.46 8.84
CA LEU A 151 15.84 -3.70 8.58
C LEU A 151 15.83 -2.31 9.25
N GLY A 152 14.77 -1.98 9.98
CA GLY A 152 14.64 -0.79 10.79
C GLY A 152 13.39 0.03 10.43
N SER A 153 12.68 0.44 11.47
CA SER A 153 11.48 1.27 11.40
C SER A 153 11.87 2.75 11.52
N LEU A 154 11.19 3.63 10.78
CA LEU A 154 11.42 5.08 10.83
C LEU A 154 10.47 5.72 11.84
N MET A 155 10.94 6.00 13.05
CA MET A 155 10.11 6.47 14.15
C MET A 155 10.46 7.90 14.54
N LEU A 156 9.45 8.68 14.96
CA LEU A 156 9.67 9.99 15.54
C LEU A 156 10.25 9.81 16.95
N ASN A 157 11.43 10.36 17.19
CA ASN A 157 11.96 10.54 18.53
C ASN A 157 11.29 11.78 19.14
N GLU A 158 10.38 11.58 20.10
CA GLU A 158 9.63 12.68 20.73
C GLU A 158 10.51 13.64 21.55
N GLU A 159 11.67 13.19 22.03
CA GLU A 159 12.59 14.04 22.80
C GLU A 159 13.34 15.03 21.89
N THR A 160 13.73 14.58 20.70
CA THR A 160 14.51 15.38 19.74
C THR A 160 13.64 16.05 18.67
N GLY A 161 12.45 15.50 18.42
CA GLY A 161 11.59 15.88 17.30
C GLY A 161 12.10 15.41 15.94
N GLU A 162 13.10 14.53 15.91
CA GLU A 162 13.72 14.01 14.69
C GLU A 162 13.24 12.58 14.39
N TYR A 163 13.20 12.22 13.11
CA TYR A 163 12.93 10.84 12.71
C TYR A 163 14.22 10.03 12.71
N GLU A 164 14.18 8.86 13.34
CA GLU A 164 15.32 7.96 13.50
C GLU A 164 14.97 6.54 13.05
N ILE A 165 15.99 5.78 12.62
CA ILE A 165 15.84 4.36 12.34
C ILE A 165 16.02 3.58 13.65
N THR A 166 14.98 2.88 14.08
CA THR A 166 14.96 2.15 15.35
C THR A 166 14.39 0.74 15.18
N ASP A 167 14.79 -0.17 16.07
CA ASP A 167 14.14 -1.47 16.22
C ASP A 167 13.00 -1.36 17.23
N ILE A 168 11.77 -1.43 16.74
CA ILE A 168 10.56 -1.43 17.59
C ILE A 168 10.05 -2.84 17.91
N GLY A 169 10.76 -3.89 17.45
CA GLY A 169 10.32 -5.27 17.59
C GLY A 169 9.16 -5.65 16.66
N ALA A 170 9.06 -5.02 15.49
CA ALA A 170 8.01 -5.31 14.53
C ALA A 170 8.34 -6.55 13.68
N ASP A 171 7.67 -7.65 14.02
CA ASP A 171 7.53 -8.85 13.19
C ASP A 171 6.38 -8.69 12.18
N ALA A 172 6.22 -9.66 11.27
CA ALA A 172 5.14 -9.65 10.28
C ALA A 172 4.64 -11.06 9.96
N GLN A 173 3.32 -11.24 9.98
CA GLN A 173 2.64 -12.42 9.47
C GLN A 173 1.34 -12.02 8.77
N ILE A 174 1.06 -12.56 7.60
CA ILE A 174 -0.26 -12.40 6.98
C ILE A 174 -1.26 -13.25 7.75
N VAL A 175 -2.43 -12.69 8.05
CA VAL A 175 -3.63 -13.45 8.44
C VAL A 175 -4.55 -13.49 7.24
N LEU A 176 -4.62 -14.64 6.55
CA LEU A 176 -5.27 -14.75 5.24
C LEU A 176 -6.77 -14.45 5.28
N ASP A 177 -7.47 -14.92 6.31
CA ASP A 177 -8.92 -14.72 6.45
C ASP A 177 -9.31 -13.23 6.58
N ARG A 178 -8.36 -12.39 6.98
CA ARG A 178 -8.53 -10.94 7.15
C ARG A 178 -7.76 -10.12 6.11
N SER A 179 -6.83 -10.75 5.38
CA SER A 179 -5.99 -10.13 4.37
C SER A 179 -5.14 -8.95 4.87
N VAL A 180 -4.63 -9.04 6.10
CA VAL A 180 -3.77 -8.01 6.73
C VAL A 180 -2.44 -8.58 7.14
N VAL A 181 -1.44 -7.70 7.31
CA VAL A 181 -0.19 -8.02 7.98
C VAL A 181 -0.37 -7.74 9.46
N VAL A 182 -0.20 -8.76 10.29
CA VAL A 182 -0.23 -8.64 11.75
C VAL A 182 1.19 -8.54 12.29
N THR A 183 1.37 -7.59 13.21
CA THR A 183 2.60 -7.42 13.99
C THR A 183 2.31 -7.46 15.49
N ASN A 184 3.21 -8.06 16.26
CA ASN A 184 3.23 -8.12 17.72
C ASN A 184 4.16 -7.08 18.34
N THR A 185 4.52 -6.04 17.58
CA THR A 185 5.30 -4.91 18.10
C THR A 185 4.67 -4.36 19.38
N ARG A 186 5.52 -3.93 20.32
CA ARG A 186 5.09 -3.27 21.56
C ARG A 186 4.99 -1.75 21.42
N TYR A 187 5.31 -1.24 20.24
CA TYR A 187 5.13 0.17 19.92
C TYR A 187 3.64 0.53 19.97
N ASP A 188 3.33 1.64 20.63
CA ASP A 188 1.95 2.09 20.79
C ASP A 188 1.37 2.53 19.44
N GLN A 189 0.19 2.02 19.12
CA GLN A 189 -0.50 2.38 17.89
C GLN A 189 -1.18 3.77 18.00
N TYR A 190 -1.13 4.54 16.91
CA TYR A 190 -2.00 5.72 16.78
C TYR A 190 -3.42 5.29 16.40
N ALA A 191 -4.38 5.43 17.32
CA ALA A 191 -5.71 4.85 17.15
C ALA A 191 -6.79 5.90 16.82
N ALA A 192 -7.10 6.06 15.53
CA ALA A 192 -8.44 6.46 15.11
C ALA A 192 -9.38 5.24 15.12
N ALA A 193 -9.56 4.64 16.30
CA ALA A 193 -10.17 3.32 16.47
C ALA A 193 -11.60 3.19 15.93
N GLU A 194 -12.33 4.31 15.83
CA GLU A 194 -13.64 4.38 15.17
C GLU A 194 -13.60 3.92 13.70
N PHE A 195 -12.48 4.16 13.00
CA PHE A 195 -12.32 3.85 11.58
C PHE A 195 -11.49 2.58 11.34
N PHE A 196 -10.48 2.34 12.16
CA PHE A 196 -9.47 1.31 11.89
C PHE A 196 -9.44 0.17 12.91
N GLY A 197 -10.25 0.23 13.97
CA GLY A 197 -10.25 -0.75 15.04
C GLY A 197 -9.26 -0.44 16.17
N PRO A 198 -9.33 -1.20 17.27
CA PRO A 198 -8.60 -0.89 18.51
C PRO A 198 -7.08 -1.07 18.43
N GLN A 199 -6.56 -1.81 17.45
CA GLN A 199 -5.12 -2.06 17.28
C GLN A 199 -4.74 -2.05 15.80
N SER A 200 -4.88 -0.89 15.16
CA SER A 200 -4.41 -0.65 13.80
C SER A 200 -3.17 0.24 13.79
N PHE A 201 -2.22 -0.08 12.92
CA PHE A 201 -1.02 0.72 12.67
C PHE A 201 -1.12 1.49 11.34
N HIS A 202 -2.33 1.90 10.97
CA HIS A 202 -2.62 2.51 9.66
C HIS A 202 -1.73 3.71 9.33
N GLU A 203 -1.48 4.62 10.26
CA GLU A 203 -0.59 5.77 10.04
C GLU A 203 0.88 5.35 9.84
N ASP A 204 1.23 4.14 10.26
CA ASP A 204 2.58 3.63 10.35
C ASP A 204 2.90 2.50 9.34
N ASP A 205 2.00 2.23 8.38
CA ASP A 205 2.16 1.14 7.41
C ASP A 205 3.50 1.19 6.64
N TYR A 206 3.99 2.40 6.35
CA TYR A 206 5.31 2.62 5.75
C TYR A 206 6.44 2.66 6.79
N THR A 207 6.21 3.29 7.94
CA THR A 207 7.26 3.60 8.92
C THR A 207 7.73 2.32 9.63
N ILE A 208 6.82 1.40 9.96
CA ILE A 208 7.15 0.13 10.63
C ILE A 208 8.12 -0.73 9.81
N TYR A 209 8.02 -0.71 8.47
CA TYR A 209 8.85 -1.54 7.57
C TYR A 209 9.74 -0.70 6.66
N TYR A 210 10.09 0.52 7.07
CA TYR A 210 10.68 1.55 6.21
C TYR A 210 11.94 1.10 5.44
N ASN A 211 12.91 0.50 6.14
CA ASN A 211 14.14 0.05 5.46
C ASN A 211 13.92 -1.22 4.61
N ASN A 212 12.97 -2.09 4.94
CA ASN A 212 12.58 -3.22 4.08
C ASN A 212 11.97 -2.71 2.76
N ILE A 213 11.13 -1.67 2.83
CA ILE A 213 10.57 -1.03 1.63
C ILE A 213 11.69 -0.40 0.78
N LYS A 214 12.64 0.31 1.41
CA LYS A 214 13.80 0.89 0.70
C LYS A 214 14.66 -0.17 0.01
N ASP A 215 14.93 -1.27 0.68
CA ASP A 215 15.65 -2.41 0.09
C ASP A 215 14.87 -3.00 -1.09
N ASN A 216 13.56 -3.16 -0.94
CA ASN A 216 12.70 -3.68 -2.00
C ASN A 216 12.61 -2.76 -3.22
N VAL A 217 12.53 -1.45 -3.01
CA VAL A 217 12.64 -0.44 -4.09
C VAL A 217 13.94 -0.65 -4.87
N ALA A 218 15.07 -0.82 -4.17
CA ALA A 218 16.36 -1.05 -4.83
C ALA A 218 16.37 -2.36 -5.63
N LYS A 219 15.86 -3.46 -5.06
CA LYS A 219 15.74 -4.78 -5.71
C LYS A 219 14.87 -4.73 -6.96
N ARG A 220 13.70 -4.08 -6.91
CA ARG A 220 12.79 -3.96 -8.07
C ARG A 220 13.36 -3.07 -9.16
N ILE A 221 14.03 -1.97 -8.81
CA ILE A 221 14.73 -1.13 -9.80
C ILE A 221 15.84 -1.92 -10.49
N ALA A 222 16.63 -2.68 -9.73
CA ALA A 222 17.68 -3.54 -10.29
C ALA A 222 17.10 -4.62 -11.21
N SER A 223 16.03 -5.29 -10.78
CA SER A 223 15.31 -6.30 -11.58
C SER A 223 14.77 -5.71 -12.88
N TYR A 224 14.13 -4.54 -12.82
CA TYR A 224 13.59 -3.85 -14.00
C TYR A 224 14.70 -3.55 -15.03
N LYS A 225 15.85 -3.03 -14.57
CA LYS A 225 17.01 -2.72 -15.41
C LYS A 225 17.70 -3.96 -15.99
N ALA A 226 17.56 -5.12 -15.36
CA ALA A 226 18.12 -6.36 -15.88
C ALA A 226 17.21 -7.00 -16.95
N GLY A 227 15.91 -6.72 -16.90
CA GLY A 227 14.90 -7.25 -17.82
C GLY A 227 14.57 -6.39 -19.04
N HIS A 228 15.09 -5.16 -19.12
CA HIS A 228 14.85 -4.18 -20.19
C HIS A 228 16.16 -3.58 -20.69
#